data_AF-A0AAE0QKJ5-F1
#
_entry.id   AF-A0AAE0QKJ5-F1
#
_cell.length_a   1.000
_cell.length_b   1.000
_cell.length_c   1.000
_cell.angle_alpha   90.00
_cell.angle_beta   90.00
_cell.angle_gamma   90.00
#
_symmetry.space_group_name_H-M   'P 1'
#
loop_
_entity.id
_entity.type
_entity.pdbx_description
1 polymer ?
#
loop_
_entity_poly.entity_id
_entity_poly.type
_entity_poly.pdbx_seq_one_letter_code
_entity_poly.pdbx_strand_id
1 'polypeptide(L)'
;MLKICQLVRVLSSERLKSAVQPKGWCRIERLRGLCVQARKMSEENQNHSNMTKLKRAPESTEVENAAKRLKTDEEKTDEEKRFPKRKVVLLMAYSGKGYYGMQRNPGNSQFKTIEDELVTALIKAGCIPENHGDDMKKMSFQRCARTDKGVSAAGQVVSLKLWLIENILEKINTHLPSQIRVLGLKRVTGGFNSKNNCDARTYSYMLPTIAFSPKDSDQEDTSFRLLPKTLQKVNRLFELYKGTHNFHNFTSQKGPRDPSAKRYITQMSCGEPFVRQGAEFAVITVRGQSFMMHQIRKMIGLVIAVVKGYAQVEIIERSWGEEKVDVPKAPGLGLVLERVHFDRYNKRFGGDGLHETLEWEQEEDTITAFKEAHIYPSIVETECQEKSMISWMSTLPIHDFTATATGKQENKDEDDAGNASD
;
A
#
# COMPACT_ATOMS: atom_id res chain seq x y z
N MET A 1 -19.46 36.28 10.51
CA MET A 1 -19.29 36.65 11.93
C MET A 1 -20.11 35.65 12.77
N LEU A 2 -19.41 34.73 13.45
CA LEU A 2 -19.83 33.77 14.50
C LEU A 2 -21.22 33.08 14.52
N LYS A 3 -21.17 31.78 14.89
CA LYS A 3 -22.24 30.81 15.22
C LYS A 3 -22.83 30.12 13.97
N ILE A 4 -22.74 28.81 13.80
CA ILE A 4 -23.25 27.74 14.67
C ILE A 4 -22.36 26.50 14.52
N CYS A 5 -21.78 26.06 15.63
CA CYS A 5 -21.04 24.81 15.77
C CYS A 5 -21.31 24.33 17.20
N GLN A 6 -22.24 23.38 17.39
CA GLN A 6 -22.37 22.53 18.59
C GLN A 6 -23.62 21.65 18.51
N LEU A 7 -23.41 20.36 18.28
CA LEU A 7 -24.18 19.20 18.75
C LEU A 7 -23.39 18.02 18.17
N VAL A 8 -22.60 17.27 18.95
CA VAL A 8 -23.05 16.13 19.74
C VAL A 8 -21.99 15.82 20.81
N ARG A 9 -22.39 15.75 22.08
CA ARG A 9 -21.79 14.85 23.08
C ARG A 9 -22.75 14.64 24.25
N VAL A 10 -22.64 13.45 24.84
CA VAL A 10 -23.25 12.92 26.08
C VAL A 10 -24.61 12.24 25.90
N LEU A 11 -24.58 10.91 25.79
CA LEU A 11 -25.29 10.02 26.72
C LEU A 11 -24.47 8.74 26.90
N SER A 12 -23.98 8.54 28.12
CA SER A 12 -23.36 7.30 28.61
C SER A 12 -24.39 6.45 29.36
N SER A 13 -24.36 5.14 29.10
CA SER A 13 -24.60 4.04 30.06
C SER A 13 -25.86 4.09 30.93
N GLU A 14 -26.77 3.14 30.74
CA GLU A 14 -27.15 2.21 31.82
C GLU A 14 -27.77 0.88 31.31
N ARG A 15 -27.18 -0.21 31.80
CA ARG A 15 -27.76 -1.50 32.24
C ARG A 15 -28.83 -2.21 31.39
N LEU A 16 -28.47 -3.41 30.93
CA LEU A 16 -29.24 -4.62 31.19
C LEU A 16 -28.28 -5.77 31.55
N LYS A 17 -28.35 -6.21 32.81
CA LYS A 17 -27.76 -7.45 33.33
C LYS A 17 -28.89 -8.48 33.45
N SER A 18 -28.70 -9.67 32.89
CA SER A 18 -29.24 -10.95 33.40
C SER A 18 -28.47 -12.08 32.71
N ALA A 19 -27.48 -12.69 33.37
CA ALA A 19 -27.62 -13.81 34.31
C ALA A 19 -27.91 -15.16 33.63
N VAL A 20 -26.86 -15.93 33.31
CA VAL A 20 -26.84 -17.41 33.42
C VAL A 20 -25.40 -17.85 33.72
N GLN A 21 -25.23 -18.58 34.83
CA GLN A 21 -24.03 -19.27 35.33
C GLN A 21 -24.54 -20.60 35.98
N PRO A 22 -23.69 -21.59 36.31
CA PRO A 22 -23.55 -22.84 35.57
C PRO A 22 -24.07 -24.10 36.32
N LYS A 23 -24.21 -25.21 35.60
CA LYS A 23 -24.34 -26.60 36.12
C LYS A 23 -23.74 -27.52 35.04
N GLY A 24 -22.96 -28.56 35.30
CA GLY A 24 -22.55 -29.26 36.49
C GLY A 24 -21.69 -30.46 36.04
N TRP A 25 -20.83 -30.94 36.92
CA TRP A 25 -19.96 -32.09 36.74
C TRP A 25 -20.72 -33.41 36.48
N CYS A 26 -20.10 -34.32 35.72
CA CYS A 26 -20.10 -35.75 36.05
C CYS A 26 -18.80 -36.43 35.58
N ARG A 27 -18.42 -37.44 36.35
CA ARG A 27 -17.11 -38.04 36.59
C ARG A 27 -17.12 -39.49 36.04
N ILE A 28 -15.98 -40.03 35.62
CA ILE A 28 -15.41 -41.36 36.00
C ILE A 28 -14.44 -41.92 34.93
N GLU A 29 -13.34 -42.42 35.48
CA GLU A 29 -12.15 -43.03 34.90
C GLU A 29 -12.35 -44.43 34.29
N ARG A 30 -11.46 -44.81 33.35
CA ARG A 30 -10.74 -46.10 33.14
C ARG A 30 -10.27 -46.10 31.67
N LEU A 31 -8.99 -46.19 31.33
CA LEU A 31 -8.11 -47.34 31.54
C LEU A 31 -6.62 -46.91 31.54
N ARG A 32 -5.84 -47.46 32.48
CA ARG A 32 -4.38 -47.61 32.44
C ARG A 32 -4.03 -48.95 31.79
N GLY A 33 -2.87 -49.07 31.13
CA GLY A 33 -2.20 -50.37 30.99
C GLY A 33 -1.12 -50.47 29.91
N LEU A 34 0.10 -50.88 30.35
CA LEU A 34 1.33 -51.27 29.63
C LEU A 34 2.32 -50.12 29.32
N CYS A 35 3.61 -50.15 29.70
CA CYS A 35 4.42 -51.08 30.48
C CYS A 35 5.72 -50.36 30.93
N VAL A 36 6.37 -50.83 32.01
CA VAL A 36 7.61 -50.29 32.63
C VAL A 36 8.68 -51.39 32.66
N GLN A 37 9.96 -50.97 32.75
CA GLN A 37 11.24 -51.71 32.98
C GLN A 37 11.93 -52.27 31.72
N ALA A 38 13.25 -52.13 31.50
CA ALA A 38 14.35 -52.28 32.46
C ALA A 38 15.64 -51.47 32.15
N ARG A 39 16.55 -51.42 33.14
CA ARG A 39 17.87 -50.78 33.19
C ARG A 39 19.02 -51.82 33.03
N LYS A 40 20.14 -51.35 32.44
CA LYS A 40 21.59 -51.60 32.74
C LYS A 40 22.34 -52.90 32.34
N MET A 41 23.59 -52.65 31.86
CA MET A 41 24.85 -53.45 31.85
C MET A 41 24.86 -54.67 30.89
N SER A 42 25.92 -55.08 30.18
CA SER A 42 27.40 -54.91 30.18
C SER A 42 27.89 -55.21 28.73
N GLU A 43 28.86 -54.50 28.14
CA GLU A 43 30.34 -54.67 28.22
C GLU A 43 30.90 -55.84 27.38
N GLU A 44 32.06 -55.56 26.75
CA GLU A 44 33.04 -56.47 26.12
C GLU A 44 32.79 -56.99 24.69
N ASN A 45 33.79 -57.15 23.79
CA ASN A 45 35.18 -56.73 23.58
C ASN A 45 35.54 -57.42 22.22
N GLN A 46 36.35 -56.91 21.29
CA GLN A 46 37.82 -56.90 21.26
C GLN A 46 38.24 -56.30 19.89
N ASN A 47 39.46 -55.85 19.57
CA ASN A 47 40.67 -55.31 20.21
C ASN A 47 41.83 -55.66 19.26
N HIS A 48 42.72 -54.70 18.96
CA HIS A 48 44.18 -54.80 18.80
C HIS A 48 44.72 -53.49 18.16
N SER A 49 45.37 -52.58 18.91
CA SER A 49 46.77 -52.54 19.39
C SER A 49 47.78 -52.42 18.24
N ASN A 50 48.86 -51.63 18.22
CA ASN A 50 49.67 -50.82 19.15
C ASN A 50 50.61 -49.98 18.22
N MET A 51 51.28 -48.86 18.53
CA MET A 51 52.36 -48.71 19.53
C MET A 51 52.99 -47.29 19.44
N THR A 52 53.23 -46.64 20.61
CA THR A 52 54.40 -45.79 21.03
C THR A 52 54.85 -44.53 20.23
N LYS A 53 55.39 -43.42 20.78
CA LYS A 53 56.15 -43.14 22.02
C LYS A 53 56.29 -41.60 22.27
N LEU A 54 56.58 -41.25 23.53
CA LEU A 54 56.84 -39.95 24.19
C LEU A 54 57.87 -38.97 23.55
N LYS A 55 57.76 -37.64 23.85
CA LYS A 55 58.74 -36.85 24.65
C LYS A 55 58.41 -35.33 24.86
N ARG A 56 58.43 -34.92 26.14
CA ARG A 56 58.95 -33.68 26.80
C ARG A 56 58.57 -32.25 26.35
N ALA A 57 58.15 -31.43 27.33
CA ALA A 57 58.29 -29.95 27.41
C ALA A 57 59.71 -29.57 27.94
N PRO A 58 60.21 -28.30 27.99
CA PRO A 58 59.49 -27.07 28.39
C PRO A 58 59.86 -25.72 27.69
N GLU A 59 59.12 -24.66 28.09
CA GLU A 59 59.52 -23.24 28.31
C GLU A 59 59.70 -22.18 27.18
N SER A 60 58.94 -21.08 27.39
CA SER A 60 59.22 -19.64 27.14
C SER A 60 59.42 -19.19 25.68
N THR A 61 58.66 -18.22 25.17
CA THR A 61 58.84 -16.79 25.51
C THR A 61 57.70 -15.95 24.93
N GLU A 62 57.09 -15.13 25.79
CA GLU A 62 56.21 -14.01 25.46
C GLU A 62 57.06 -12.77 25.10
N VAL A 63 57.42 -12.53 23.84
CA VAL A 63 57.86 -11.19 23.39
C VAL A 63 57.66 -11.04 21.88
N GLU A 64 56.46 -10.70 21.37
CA GLU A 64 56.36 -10.08 20.03
C GLU A 64 55.03 -9.40 19.65
N ASN A 65 54.23 -8.92 20.61
CA ASN A 65 52.98 -8.18 20.27
C ASN A 65 52.82 -6.83 21.01
N ALA A 66 53.94 -6.14 21.30
CA ALA A 66 53.94 -4.85 21.99
C ALA A 66 54.52 -3.67 21.17
N ALA A 67 54.75 -3.84 19.87
CA ALA A 67 55.32 -2.79 19.01
C ALA A 67 54.43 -2.47 17.80
N LYS A 68 53.21 -1.99 18.05
CA LYS A 68 52.38 -1.26 17.08
C LYS A 68 51.29 -0.45 17.79
N ARG A 69 51.71 0.40 18.72
CA ARG A 69 50.89 1.48 19.26
C ARG A 69 51.77 2.71 19.46
N LEU A 70 51.41 3.77 18.72
CA LEU A 70 51.56 5.20 18.99
C LEU A 70 52.37 6.00 17.97
N LYS A 71 51.72 7.11 17.58
CA LYS A 71 52.15 8.33 16.89
C LYS A 71 52.02 8.32 15.35
N THR A 72 51.32 9.26 14.70
CA THR A 72 50.61 10.50 15.12
C THR A 72 49.82 10.97 13.88
N ASP A 73 48.55 11.33 14.03
CA ASP A 73 48.04 12.71 13.97
C ASP A 73 48.34 13.45 12.66
N GLU A 74 47.35 13.48 11.75
CA GLU A 74 47.09 14.61 10.86
C GLU A 74 45.59 14.60 10.46
N GLU A 75 44.91 15.68 10.86
CA GLU A 75 43.63 16.23 10.37
C GLU A 75 42.35 15.37 10.45
N LYS A 76 41.73 15.36 11.65
CA LYS A 76 40.27 15.19 11.79
C LYS A 76 39.59 16.56 11.76
N THR A 77 39.06 16.94 10.60
CA THR A 77 38.04 17.98 10.49
C THR A 77 36.64 17.36 10.66
N ASP A 78 35.85 17.97 11.54
CA ASP A 78 34.44 17.73 11.88
C ASP A 78 34.02 16.31 12.32
N GLU A 79 34.04 16.10 13.64
CA GLU A 79 33.16 15.11 14.27
C GLU A 79 31.72 15.64 14.25
N GLU A 80 31.09 15.57 13.07
CA GLU A 80 29.64 15.70 12.92
C GLU A 80 28.97 14.76 13.94
N LYS A 81 28.05 15.29 14.75
CA LYS A 81 27.20 14.51 15.65
C LYS A 81 26.54 13.38 14.84
N ARG A 82 27.12 12.18 14.88
CA ARG A 82 26.55 11.01 14.18
C ARG A 82 25.29 10.57 14.90
N PHE A 83 24.15 11.13 14.49
CA PHE A 83 22.83 10.72 14.96
C PHE A 83 22.66 9.20 14.78
N PRO A 84 21.97 8.51 15.70
CA PRO A 84 21.78 7.07 15.58
C PRO A 84 20.93 6.75 14.34
N LYS A 85 21.45 5.85 13.49
CA LYS A 85 20.67 5.29 12.38
C LYS A 85 19.54 4.43 12.96
N ARG A 86 18.30 4.71 12.57
CA ARG A 86 17.09 4.01 13.04
C ARG A 86 16.18 3.64 11.88
N LYS A 87 15.50 2.49 12.00
CA LYS A 87 14.45 2.10 11.07
C LYS A 87 13.17 2.85 11.45
N VAL A 88 12.58 3.53 10.47
CA VAL A 88 11.38 4.33 10.64
C VAL A 88 10.36 4.02 9.55
N VAL A 89 9.14 4.47 9.78
CA VAL A 89 8.05 4.56 8.83
C VAL A 89 7.69 6.03 8.68
N LEU A 90 7.50 6.47 7.43
CA LEU A 90 6.99 7.80 7.11
C LEU A 90 5.59 7.65 6.53
N LEU A 91 4.65 8.44 7.05
CA LEU A 91 3.38 8.73 6.40
C LEU A 91 3.59 9.92 5.48
N MET A 92 3.19 9.80 4.22
CA MET A 92 3.32 10.86 3.24
C MET A 92 2.09 10.99 2.35
N ALA A 93 1.84 12.21 1.90
CA ALA A 93 0.80 12.54 0.96
C ALA A 93 1.37 13.32 -0.24
N TYR A 94 0.77 13.15 -1.41
CA TYR A 94 1.15 13.85 -2.63
C TYR A 94 0.01 13.94 -3.65
N SER A 95 0.01 15.03 -4.42
CA SER A 95 -0.67 15.08 -5.72
C SER A 95 0.20 14.41 -6.77
N GLY A 96 -0.37 13.46 -7.52
CA GLY A 96 0.35 12.72 -8.57
C GLY A 96 0.55 13.52 -9.86
N LYS A 97 -0.07 14.69 -10.00
CA LYS A 97 0.02 15.52 -11.22
C LYS A 97 1.47 15.92 -11.49
N GLY A 98 1.93 15.69 -12.72
CA GLY A 98 3.31 15.99 -13.14
C GLY A 98 4.36 14.95 -12.74
N TYR A 99 3.99 13.84 -12.09
CA TYR A 99 4.92 12.77 -11.71
C TYR A 99 4.62 11.45 -12.41
N TYR A 100 5.68 10.70 -12.70
CA TYR A 100 5.61 9.37 -13.32
C TYR A 100 5.48 8.26 -12.27
N GLY A 101 4.58 8.48 -11.32
CA GLY A 101 4.27 7.55 -10.25
C GLY A 101 5.21 7.63 -9.05
N MET A 102 5.07 6.66 -8.15
CA MET A 102 5.80 6.63 -6.88
C MET A 102 7.27 6.23 -7.06
N GLN A 103 7.51 5.11 -7.75
CA GLN A 103 8.82 4.45 -7.77
C GLN A 103 9.74 5.03 -8.83
N ARG A 104 11.01 5.25 -8.47
CA ARG A 104 12.06 5.64 -9.42
C ARG A 104 12.22 4.64 -10.56
N ASN A 105 12.37 5.17 -11.77
CA ASN A 105 12.70 4.39 -12.97
C ASN A 105 14.15 4.69 -13.39
N PRO A 106 15.14 3.86 -13.00
CA PRO A 106 16.53 4.02 -13.40
C PRO A 106 16.67 3.70 -14.89
N GLY A 107 16.52 4.71 -15.75
CA GLY A 107 16.57 4.56 -17.20
C GLY A 107 15.77 5.61 -17.96
N ASN A 108 14.82 6.28 -17.32
CA ASN A 108 14.06 7.38 -17.91
C ASN A 108 14.20 8.63 -17.03
N SER A 109 15.25 9.41 -17.28
CA SER A 109 15.58 10.62 -16.51
C SER A 109 14.70 11.82 -16.86
N GLN A 110 13.84 11.72 -17.88
CA GLN A 110 13.07 12.85 -18.37
C GLN A 110 11.92 13.22 -17.42
N PHE A 111 11.44 12.26 -16.62
CA PHE A 111 10.27 12.47 -15.77
C PHE A 111 10.53 12.09 -14.32
N LYS A 112 10.30 13.06 -13.43
CA LYS A 112 10.49 12.87 -12.00
C LYS A 112 9.41 11.98 -11.38
N THR A 113 9.81 11.25 -10.35
CA THR A 113 8.93 10.42 -9.52
C THR A 113 8.81 11.00 -8.12
N ILE A 114 7.84 10.53 -7.33
CA ILE A 114 7.68 10.97 -5.93
C ILE A 114 8.89 10.57 -5.08
N GLU A 115 9.47 9.39 -5.33
CA GLU A 115 10.69 8.95 -4.66
C GLU A 115 11.91 9.84 -5.00
N ASP A 116 11.97 10.45 -6.19
CA ASP A 116 13.03 11.40 -6.53
C ASP A 116 13.02 12.64 -5.63
N GLU A 117 11.84 13.25 -5.45
CA GLU A 117 11.66 14.42 -4.59
C GLU A 117 11.92 14.04 -3.11
N LEU A 118 11.39 12.89 -2.66
CA LEU A 118 11.59 12.43 -1.28
C LEU A 118 13.07 12.18 -0.97
N VAL A 119 13.78 11.46 -1.83
CA VAL A 119 15.20 11.16 -1.59
C VAL A 119 16.05 12.43 -1.65
N THR A 120 15.77 13.33 -2.59
CA THR A 120 16.45 14.63 -2.67
C THR A 120 16.24 15.43 -1.38
N ALA A 121 15.01 15.45 -0.85
CA ALA A 121 14.70 16.11 0.40
C ALA A 121 15.39 15.46 1.61
N LEU A 122 15.45 14.13 1.66
CA LEU A 122 16.13 13.40 2.74
C LEU A 122 17.65 13.66 2.77
N ILE A 123 18.30 13.78 1.60
CA ILE A 123 19.73 14.13 1.51
C ILE A 123 19.93 15.57 1.97
N LYS A 124 19.17 16.52 1.42
CA LYS A 124 19.29 17.95 1.76
C LYS A 124 19.00 18.23 3.25
N ALA A 125 18.06 17.50 3.85
CA ALA A 125 17.76 17.59 5.26
C ALA A 125 18.84 16.95 6.17
N GLY A 126 19.85 16.27 5.62
CA GLY A 126 20.86 15.54 6.39
C GLY A 126 20.32 14.28 7.07
N CYS A 127 19.24 13.69 6.56
CA CYS A 127 18.65 12.47 7.11
C CYS A 127 19.35 11.19 6.60
N ILE A 128 19.92 11.26 5.40
CA ILE A 128 20.68 10.16 4.77
C ILE A 128 21.91 10.72 4.06
N PRO A 129 23.02 9.95 3.96
CA PRO A 129 24.13 10.30 3.10
C PRO A 129 23.77 10.14 1.62
N GLU A 130 24.47 10.88 0.75
CA GLU A 130 24.25 10.91 -0.71
C GLU A 130 24.32 9.51 -1.34
N ASN A 131 25.29 8.69 -0.92
CA ASN A 131 25.48 7.34 -1.44
C ASN A 131 24.31 6.35 -1.14
N HIS A 132 23.42 6.68 -0.19
CA HIS A 132 22.15 5.96 0.05
C HIS A 132 21.03 6.45 -0.87
N GLY A 133 21.13 7.66 -1.39
CA GLY A 133 20.23 8.20 -2.40
C GLY A 133 20.46 7.56 -3.76
N ASP A 134 21.72 7.29 -4.12
CA ASP A 134 22.09 6.58 -5.35
C ASP A 134 21.65 5.13 -5.32
N ASP A 135 21.81 4.47 -4.16
CA ASP A 135 21.36 3.11 -3.91
C ASP A 135 20.49 3.03 -2.66
N MET A 136 19.18 3.14 -2.89
CA MET A 136 18.15 3.12 -1.85
C MET A 136 18.11 1.78 -1.07
N LYS A 137 18.76 0.71 -1.57
CA LYS A 137 18.89 -0.56 -0.82
C LYS A 137 19.75 -0.37 0.44
N LYS A 138 20.73 0.54 0.44
CA LYS A 138 21.61 0.83 1.60
C LYS A 138 20.88 1.44 2.80
N MET A 139 19.76 2.11 2.54
CA MET A 139 18.84 2.58 3.58
C MET A 139 17.63 1.66 3.78
N SER A 140 17.61 0.47 3.16
CA SER A 140 16.50 -0.49 3.27
C SER A 140 15.14 0.16 2.97
N PHE A 141 15.09 1.02 1.94
CA PHE A 141 13.88 1.74 1.54
C PHE A 141 12.84 0.78 0.95
N GLN A 142 11.59 0.90 1.41
CA GLN A 142 10.44 0.13 0.94
C GLN A 142 9.20 1.05 0.90
N ARG A 143 8.28 0.78 -0.02
CA ARG A 143 7.01 1.50 -0.19
C ARG A 143 5.83 0.55 -0.13
N CYS A 144 4.72 0.98 0.46
CA CYS A 144 3.52 0.14 0.61
C CYS A 144 2.72 -0.01 -0.68
N ALA A 145 2.67 1.06 -1.47
CA ALA A 145 1.97 1.10 -2.75
C ALA A 145 2.86 1.70 -3.84
N ARG A 146 2.89 1.06 -5.00
CA ARG A 146 3.45 1.61 -6.23
C ARG A 146 2.29 2.27 -6.97
N THR A 147 2.10 3.58 -6.80
CA THR A 147 1.06 4.31 -7.52
C THR A 147 1.52 4.58 -8.96
N ASP A 148 0.63 4.39 -9.92
CA ASP A 148 0.89 4.63 -11.35
C ASP A 148 1.09 6.14 -11.63
N LYS A 149 1.50 6.47 -12.86
CA LYS A 149 1.61 7.85 -13.35
C LYS A 149 0.32 8.65 -13.09
N GLY A 150 0.45 9.84 -12.53
CA GLY A 150 -0.66 10.75 -12.23
C GLY A 150 -1.51 10.38 -11.01
N VAL A 151 -1.34 9.19 -10.42
CA VAL A 151 -2.14 8.74 -9.26
C VAL A 151 -1.66 9.43 -7.98
N SER A 152 -2.61 9.97 -7.21
CA SER A 152 -2.33 10.69 -5.96
C SER A 152 -2.34 9.76 -4.73
N ALA A 153 -1.84 10.24 -3.59
CA ALA A 153 -1.95 9.52 -2.32
C ALA A 153 -2.15 10.49 -1.15
N ALA A 154 -3.10 10.18 -0.28
CA ALA A 154 -3.31 10.87 0.99
C ALA A 154 -2.60 10.18 2.15
N GLY A 155 -2.38 8.86 2.04
CA GLY A 155 -1.77 8.05 3.09
C GLY A 155 -0.79 7.02 2.55
N GLN A 156 0.15 7.44 1.70
CA GLN A 156 1.27 6.58 1.30
C GLN A 156 2.17 6.34 2.51
N VAL A 157 2.71 5.12 2.59
CA VAL A 157 3.61 4.74 3.67
C VAL A 157 4.90 4.14 3.10
N VAL A 158 6.02 4.68 3.56
CA VAL A 158 7.36 4.17 3.24
C VAL A 158 8.11 3.79 4.51
N SER A 159 9.03 2.84 4.42
CA SER A 159 9.93 2.48 5.52
C SER A 159 11.37 2.49 5.07
N LEU A 160 12.25 3.05 5.89
CA LEU A 160 13.66 3.26 5.57
C LEU A 160 14.49 3.40 6.84
N LYS A 161 15.82 3.36 6.71
CA LYS A 161 16.78 3.65 7.76
C LYS A 161 17.38 5.02 7.55
N LEU A 162 17.19 5.92 8.51
CA LEU A 162 17.71 7.29 8.46
C LEU A 162 18.33 7.70 9.81
N TRP A 163 19.02 8.84 9.81
CA TRP A 163 19.49 9.53 11.00
C TRP A 163 18.36 10.35 11.61
N LEU A 164 18.00 10.06 12.87
CA LEU A 164 16.97 10.80 13.59
C LEU A 164 17.52 12.14 14.10
N ILE A 165 17.45 13.15 13.24
CA ILE A 165 17.80 14.53 13.56
C ILE A 165 16.65 15.25 14.28
N GLU A 166 16.96 16.36 14.95
CA GLU A 166 15.95 17.25 15.54
C GLU A 166 15.10 17.92 14.44
N ASN A 167 13.79 18.07 14.71
CA ASN A 167 12.78 18.65 13.80
C ASN A 167 12.78 18.01 12.40
N ILE A 168 12.98 16.69 12.34
CA ILE A 168 13.14 15.93 11.09
C ILE A 168 12.00 16.13 10.09
N LEU A 169 10.74 16.16 10.53
CA LEU A 169 9.58 16.35 9.65
C LEU A 169 9.60 17.72 8.97
N GLU A 170 9.86 18.78 9.73
CA GLU A 170 9.94 20.16 9.24
C GLU A 170 11.09 20.32 8.24
N LYS A 171 12.27 19.79 8.57
CA LYS A 171 13.45 19.84 7.68
C LYS A 171 13.23 19.11 6.36
N ILE A 172 12.65 17.91 6.39
CA ILE A 172 12.31 17.19 5.15
C ILE A 172 11.31 18.01 4.33
N ASN A 173 10.23 18.50 4.95
CA ASN A 173 9.18 19.24 4.25
C ASN A 173 9.65 20.59 3.68
N THR A 174 10.69 21.22 4.25
CA THR A 174 11.30 22.46 3.71
C THR A 174 11.93 22.24 2.33
N HIS A 175 12.35 21.01 2.04
CA HIS A 175 12.95 20.64 0.75
C HIS A 175 11.97 19.95 -0.21
N LEU A 176 10.70 19.80 0.18
CA LEU A 176 9.66 19.21 -0.66
C LEU A 176 8.75 20.29 -1.29
N PRO A 177 8.36 20.12 -2.56
CA PRO A 177 7.36 21.01 -3.17
C PRO A 177 6.03 20.95 -2.41
N SER A 178 5.22 22.00 -2.48
CA SER A 178 3.95 22.11 -1.71
C SER A 178 3.00 20.93 -1.88
N GLN A 179 3.00 20.33 -3.07
CA GLN A 179 2.18 19.18 -3.43
C GLN A 179 2.71 17.82 -2.94
N ILE A 180 3.78 17.78 -2.14
CA ILE A 180 4.30 16.57 -1.47
C ILE A 180 4.60 16.90 -0.01
N ARG A 181 4.07 16.11 0.92
CA ARG A 181 4.31 16.30 2.36
C ARG A 181 4.56 14.99 3.08
N VAL A 182 5.52 14.99 4.00
CA VAL A 182 5.67 13.97 5.03
C VAL A 182 4.84 14.43 6.23
N LEU A 183 3.81 13.67 6.56
CA LEU A 183 2.80 14.04 7.56
C LEU A 183 3.12 13.47 8.93
N GLY A 184 3.78 12.31 8.98
CA GLY A 184 4.08 11.61 10.23
C GLY A 184 5.31 10.73 10.12
N LEU A 185 5.94 10.46 11.27
CA LEU A 185 7.10 9.58 11.39
C LEU A 185 6.97 8.73 12.65
N LYS A 186 7.15 7.42 12.51
CA LYS A 186 7.17 6.48 13.64
C LYS A 186 8.39 5.57 13.58
N ARG A 187 8.97 5.26 14.75
CA ARG A 187 10.06 4.29 14.86
C ARG A 187 9.49 2.88 14.84
N VAL A 188 10.20 1.95 14.19
CA VAL A 188 9.80 0.54 14.09
C VAL A 188 10.99 -0.37 14.32
N THR A 189 10.73 -1.67 14.45
CA THR A 189 11.78 -2.69 14.57
C THR A 189 12.70 -2.70 13.34
N GLY A 190 13.97 -3.07 13.54
CA GLY A 190 14.96 -3.07 12.45
C GLY A 190 14.60 -3.96 11.25
N GLY A 191 13.80 -5.00 11.46
CA GLY A 191 13.32 -5.93 10.43
C GLY A 191 11.99 -5.55 9.77
N PHE A 192 11.35 -4.45 10.17
CA PHE A 192 10.07 -4.02 9.60
C PHE A 192 10.21 -3.68 8.10
N ASN A 193 9.29 -4.18 7.29
CA ASN A 193 9.17 -3.88 5.86
C ASN A 193 7.72 -3.45 5.56
N SER A 194 7.53 -2.17 5.27
CA SER A 194 6.20 -1.59 5.05
C SER A 194 5.41 -2.28 3.93
N LYS A 195 6.06 -2.77 2.87
CA LYS A 195 5.40 -3.53 1.78
C LYS A 195 4.84 -4.86 2.28
N ASN A 196 5.69 -5.63 2.97
CA ASN A 196 5.39 -7.01 3.38
C ASN A 196 4.52 -7.08 4.64
N ASN A 197 4.58 -6.05 5.50
CA ASN A 197 3.79 -5.97 6.72
C ASN A 197 2.44 -5.26 6.51
N CYS A 198 2.15 -4.75 5.32
CA CYS A 198 0.86 -4.14 5.02
C CYS A 198 -0.22 -5.20 4.71
N ASP A 199 -1.33 -5.11 5.43
CA ASP A 199 -2.45 -6.06 5.37
C ASP A 199 -3.48 -5.72 4.29
N ALA A 200 -3.77 -4.43 4.12
CA ALA A 200 -4.76 -3.94 3.17
C ALA A 200 -4.45 -2.51 2.74
N ARG A 201 -5.06 -2.09 1.63
CA ARG A 201 -5.07 -0.70 1.17
C ARG A 201 -6.51 -0.26 0.94
N THR A 202 -6.80 0.98 1.29
CA THR A 202 -8.02 1.67 0.89
C THR A 202 -7.66 2.72 -0.16
N TYR A 203 -8.35 2.67 -1.29
CA TYR A 203 -8.29 3.68 -2.32
C TYR A 203 -9.64 4.37 -2.45
N SER A 204 -9.62 5.64 -2.82
CA SER A 204 -10.77 6.35 -3.34
C SER A 204 -10.58 6.65 -4.83
N TYR A 205 -11.69 6.81 -5.54
CA TYR A 205 -11.73 7.25 -6.93
C TYR A 205 -12.79 8.32 -7.08
N MET A 206 -12.38 9.58 -7.24
CA MET A 206 -13.27 10.69 -7.51
C MET A 206 -13.52 10.81 -9.01
N LEU A 207 -14.79 10.95 -9.40
CA LEU A 207 -15.16 11.09 -10.80
C LEU A 207 -16.38 12.01 -11.00
N PRO A 208 -16.50 12.65 -12.17
CA PRO A 208 -17.75 13.28 -12.60
C PRO A 208 -18.88 12.25 -12.72
N THR A 209 -20.06 12.54 -12.18
CA THR A 209 -21.18 11.58 -12.16
C THR A 209 -21.79 11.31 -13.54
N ILE A 210 -21.51 12.15 -14.53
CA ILE A 210 -21.83 11.90 -15.95
C ILE A 210 -21.26 10.56 -16.44
N ALA A 211 -20.24 10.00 -15.76
CA ALA A 211 -19.78 8.64 -16.01
C ALA A 211 -20.88 7.56 -15.85
N PHE A 212 -21.90 7.83 -15.05
CA PHE A 212 -23.03 6.93 -14.82
C PHE A 212 -24.29 7.31 -15.61
N SER A 213 -24.20 8.29 -16.53
CA SER A 213 -25.30 8.62 -17.43
C SER A 213 -25.51 7.51 -18.47
N PRO A 214 -26.75 7.28 -18.93
CA PRO A 214 -27.00 6.42 -20.09
C PRO A 214 -26.15 6.83 -21.31
N LYS A 215 -25.79 5.86 -22.15
CA LYS A 215 -24.97 6.10 -23.36
C LYS A 215 -25.58 7.12 -24.34
N ASP A 216 -26.91 7.19 -24.41
CA ASP A 216 -27.64 8.05 -25.34
C ASP A 216 -27.89 9.46 -24.77
N SER A 217 -27.41 9.75 -23.56
CA SER A 217 -27.47 11.10 -22.97
C SER A 217 -26.42 12.02 -23.59
N ASP A 218 -26.65 13.33 -23.49
CA ASP A 218 -25.61 14.31 -23.81
C ASP A 218 -24.44 14.15 -22.81
N GLN A 219 -23.28 13.74 -23.33
CA GLN A 219 -22.09 13.43 -22.52
C GLN A 219 -21.34 14.70 -22.09
N GLU A 220 -21.70 15.86 -22.64
CA GLU A 220 -21.15 17.16 -22.26
C GLU A 220 -22.08 17.97 -21.35
N ASP A 221 -23.22 17.38 -20.95
CA ASP A 221 -24.19 18.02 -20.07
C ASP A 221 -23.63 18.18 -18.64
N THR A 222 -23.14 19.39 -18.36
CA THR A 222 -22.67 19.79 -17.02
C THR A 222 -23.80 19.90 -15.98
N SER A 223 -25.06 19.91 -16.42
CA SER A 223 -26.25 19.92 -15.55
C SER A 223 -26.70 18.52 -15.11
N PHE A 224 -26.08 17.46 -15.63
CA PHE A 224 -26.39 16.08 -15.24
C PHE A 224 -26.28 15.90 -13.72
N ARG A 225 -27.28 15.22 -13.13
CA ARG A 225 -27.31 14.85 -11.71
C ARG A 225 -27.63 13.37 -11.56
N LEU A 226 -26.88 12.69 -10.70
CA LEU A 226 -26.99 11.27 -10.47
C LEU A 226 -28.26 10.96 -9.69
N LEU A 227 -29.16 10.22 -10.30
CA LEU A 227 -30.37 9.76 -9.63
C LEU A 227 -30.05 8.73 -8.54
N PRO A 228 -30.70 8.78 -7.36
CA PRO A 228 -30.48 7.80 -6.29
C PRO A 228 -30.67 6.34 -6.73
N LYS A 229 -31.61 6.08 -7.65
CA LYS A 229 -31.83 4.74 -8.23
C LYS A 229 -30.61 4.24 -9.03
N THR A 230 -29.94 5.14 -9.75
CA THR A 230 -28.71 4.80 -10.48
C THR A 230 -27.56 4.56 -9.52
N LEU A 231 -27.42 5.37 -8.47
CA LEU A 231 -26.42 5.15 -7.41
C LEU A 231 -26.62 3.79 -6.72
N GLN A 232 -27.87 3.40 -6.44
CA GLN A 232 -28.18 2.07 -5.90
C GLN A 232 -27.77 0.95 -6.88
N LYS A 233 -28.01 1.12 -8.19
CA LYS A 233 -27.54 0.16 -9.22
C LYS A 233 -26.00 0.05 -9.20
N VAL A 234 -25.30 1.19 -9.18
CA VAL A 234 -23.83 1.25 -9.10
C VAL A 234 -23.32 0.49 -7.87
N ASN A 235 -23.90 0.73 -6.69
CA ASN A 235 -23.51 0.06 -5.46
C ASN A 235 -23.78 -1.46 -5.48
N ARG A 236 -24.88 -1.91 -6.09
CA ARG A 236 -25.14 -3.34 -6.29
C ARG A 236 -24.07 -4.00 -7.16
N LEU A 237 -23.61 -3.32 -8.21
CA LEU A 237 -22.55 -3.82 -9.08
C LEU A 237 -21.20 -3.89 -8.36
N PHE A 238 -20.87 -2.89 -7.53
CA PHE A 238 -19.63 -2.91 -6.75
C PHE A 238 -19.60 -4.01 -5.68
N GLU A 239 -20.74 -4.35 -5.07
CA GLU A 239 -20.81 -5.43 -4.08
C GLU A 239 -20.43 -6.80 -4.69
N LEU A 240 -20.64 -7.01 -6.01
CA LEU A 240 -20.24 -8.24 -6.71
C LEU A 240 -18.73 -8.50 -6.64
N TYR A 241 -17.90 -7.46 -6.51
CA TYR A 241 -16.44 -7.62 -6.40
C TYR A 241 -15.98 -8.11 -5.04
N LYS A 242 -16.83 -8.05 -4.01
CA LYS A 242 -16.47 -8.48 -2.66
C LYS A 242 -16.16 -9.97 -2.62
N GLY A 243 -15.18 -10.34 -1.80
CA GLY A 243 -14.70 -11.71 -1.71
C GLY A 243 -13.43 -11.94 -2.50
N THR A 244 -13.11 -13.22 -2.69
CA THR A 244 -11.91 -13.66 -3.42
C THR A 244 -12.31 -14.07 -4.82
N HIS A 245 -11.82 -13.34 -5.81
CA HIS A 245 -12.05 -13.64 -7.23
C HIS A 245 -10.73 -13.71 -7.99
N ASN A 246 -10.79 -14.26 -9.20
CA ASN A 246 -9.68 -14.25 -10.12
C ASN A 246 -9.70 -12.99 -10.99
N PHE A 247 -8.78 -12.07 -10.73
CA PHE A 247 -8.74 -10.76 -11.38
C PHE A 247 -7.83 -10.72 -12.61
N HIS A 248 -7.58 -11.84 -13.29
CA HIS A 248 -6.66 -11.90 -14.43
C HIS A 248 -7.04 -10.98 -15.60
N ASN A 249 -8.34 -10.75 -15.85
CA ASN A 249 -8.83 -9.79 -16.85
C ASN A 249 -8.67 -8.32 -16.40
N PHE A 250 -8.51 -8.09 -15.09
CA PHE A 250 -8.37 -6.76 -14.48
C PHE A 250 -6.92 -6.30 -14.39
N THR A 251 -5.98 -6.97 -15.06
CA THR A 251 -4.57 -6.56 -15.14
C THR A 251 -4.04 -6.94 -16.51
N SER A 252 -2.83 -6.48 -16.82
CA SER A 252 -2.06 -6.97 -17.97
C SER A 252 -1.20 -8.17 -17.55
N GLN A 253 -0.79 -9.00 -18.52
CA GLN A 253 0.21 -10.07 -18.35
C GLN A 253 -0.12 -11.14 -17.30
N LYS A 254 -1.42 -11.43 -17.07
CA LYS A 254 -1.85 -12.53 -16.20
C LYS A 254 -2.77 -13.50 -16.93
N GLY A 255 -2.49 -14.79 -16.76
CA GLY A 255 -3.30 -15.88 -17.30
C GLY A 255 -4.45 -16.23 -16.36
N PRO A 256 -5.52 -16.85 -16.89
CA PRO A 256 -6.70 -17.24 -16.09
C PRO A 256 -6.40 -18.27 -15.01
N ARG A 257 -5.30 -19.02 -15.10
CA ARG A 257 -4.91 -20.02 -14.08
C ARG A 257 -3.78 -19.56 -13.17
N ASP A 258 -3.31 -18.32 -13.31
CA ASP A 258 -2.25 -17.78 -12.45
C ASP A 258 -2.81 -17.56 -11.03
N PRO A 259 -2.34 -18.28 -10.00
CA PRO A 259 -2.84 -18.12 -8.64
C PRO A 259 -2.54 -16.72 -8.08
N SER A 260 -1.50 -16.06 -8.60
CA SER A 260 -1.16 -14.68 -8.24
C SER A 260 -2.12 -13.66 -8.85
N ALA A 261 -3.13 -14.05 -9.64
CA ALA A 261 -4.23 -13.18 -10.06
C ALA A 261 -5.43 -13.18 -9.08
N LYS A 262 -5.44 -14.11 -8.10
CA LYS A 262 -6.49 -14.13 -7.07
C LYS A 262 -6.29 -12.99 -6.09
N ARG A 263 -7.33 -12.15 -5.91
CA ARG A 263 -7.30 -11.02 -4.99
C ARG A 263 -8.56 -10.99 -4.15
N TYR A 264 -8.43 -10.44 -2.95
CA TYR A 264 -9.52 -10.33 -1.99
C TYR A 264 -9.91 -8.87 -1.82
N ILE A 265 -11.15 -8.56 -2.19
CA ILE A 265 -11.79 -7.26 -1.95
C ILE A 265 -12.68 -7.39 -0.73
N THR A 266 -12.46 -6.51 0.23
CA THR A 266 -13.23 -6.49 1.49
C THR A 266 -14.48 -5.64 1.35
N GLN A 267 -14.38 -4.51 0.64
CA GLN A 267 -15.48 -3.56 0.45
C GLN A 267 -15.26 -2.74 -0.82
N MET A 268 -16.33 -2.43 -1.53
CA MET A 268 -16.33 -1.44 -2.61
C MET A 268 -17.70 -0.76 -2.69
N SER A 269 -17.73 0.57 -2.73
CA SER A 269 -18.99 1.34 -2.77
C SER A 269 -18.78 2.74 -3.32
N CYS A 270 -19.82 3.33 -3.90
CA CYS A 270 -19.90 4.73 -4.30
C CYS A 270 -20.69 5.53 -3.27
N GLY A 271 -20.12 6.64 -2.81
CA GLY A 271 -20.77 7.60 -1.91
C GLY A 271 -21.80 8.48 -2.62
N GLU A 272 -22.53 9.25 -1.83
CA GLU A 272 -23.48 10.26 -2.32
C GLU A 272 -22.75 11.34 -3.14
N PRO A 273 -23.39 11.86 -4.20
CA PRO A 273 -22.79 12.87 -5.05
C PRO A 273 -22.73 14.24 -4.37
N PHE A 274 -21.82 15.08 -4.84
CA PHE A 274 -21.67 16.47 -4.42
C PHE A 274 -21.27 17.35 -5.60
N VAL A 275 -21.55 18.66 -5.52
CA VAL A 275 -21.28 19.61 -6.61
C VAL A 275 -20.02 20.44 -6.30
N ARG A 276 -19.09 20.52 -7.26
CA ARG A 276 -17.92 21.41 -7.23
C ARG A 276 -17.80 22.07 -8.61
N GLN A 277 -17.62 23.40 -8.63
CA GLN A 277 -17.47 24.17 -9.88
C GLN A 277 -18.60 23.90 -10.92
N GLY A 278 -19.84 23.72 -10.46
CA GLY A 278 -21.01 23.49 -11.33
C GLY A 278 -21.22 22.04 -11.77
N ALA A 279 -20.17 21.21 -11.78
CA ALA A 279 -20.24 19.79 -12.09
C ALA A 279 -20.48 18.94 -10.83
N GLU A 280 -21.20 17.82 -11.00
CA GLU A 280 -21.46 16.86 -9.94
C GLU A 280 -20.42 15.73 -9.96
N PHE A 281 -19.89 15.40 -8.79
CA PHE A 281 -18.89 14.35 -8.58
C PHE A 281 -19.39 13.34 -7.56
N ALA A 282 -18.86 12.13 -7.63
CA ALA A 282 -19.01 11.11 -6.59
C ALA A 282 -17.65 10.47 -6.28
N VAL A 283 -17.54 9.86 -5.10
CA VAL A 283 -16.33 9.16 -4.66
C VAL A 283 -16.64 7.68 -4.48
N ILE A 284 -15.94 6.86 -5.25
CA ILE A 284 -15.91 5.41 -5.06
C ILE A 284 -14.83 5.09 -4.03
N THR A 285 -15.10 4.24 -3.06
CA THR A 285 -14.12 3.73 -2.10
C THR A 285 -13.98 2.23 -2.28
N VAL A 286 -12.74 1.73 -2.32
CA VAL A 286 -12.43 0.30 -2.39
C VAL A 286 -11.37 -0.07 -1.35
N ARG A 287 -11.63 -1.13 -0.58
CA ARG A 287 -10.69 -1.74 0.36
C ARG A 287 -10.40 -3.17 -0.07
N GLY A 288 -9.13 -3.51 -0.20
CA GLY A 288 -8.67 -4.86 -0.54
C GLY A 288 -7.30 -5.15 0.07
N GLN A 289 -6.95 -6.43 0.15
CA GLN A 289 -5.67 -6.86 0.73
C GLN A 289 -4.48 -6.38 -0.10
N SER A 290 -4.56 -6.59 -1.41
CA SER A 290 -3.59 -6.15 -2.38
C SER A 290 -4.28 -5.90 -3.72
N PHE A 291 -3.65 -5.09 -4.56
CA PHE A 291 -4.15 -4.76 -5.90
C PHE A 291 -3.04 -4.99 -6.92
N MET A 292 -3.40 -5.52 -8.08
CA MET A 292 -2.53 -5.59 -9.24
C MET A 292 -2.51 -4.27 -10.00
N MET A 293 -1.55 -4.13 -10.92
CA MET A 293 -1.49 -3.01 -11.85
C MET A 293 -2.83 -2.86 -12.58
N HIS A 294 -3.34 -1.63 -12.65
CA HIS A 294 -4.62 -1.27 -13.28
C HIS A 294 -5.90 -1.89 -12.69
N GLN A 295 -5.82 -2.75 -11.67
CA GLN A 295 -6.97 -3.52 -11.18
C GLN A 295 -8.16 -2.65 -10.80
N ILE A 296 -7.95 -1.64 -9.94
CA ILE A 296 -9.04 -0.76 -9.48
C ILE A 296 -9.65 0.01 -10.66
N ARG A 297 -8.81 0.53 -11.56
CA ARG A 297 -9.24 1.30 -12.74
C ARG A 297 -10.07 0.43 -13.70
N LYS A 298 -9.71 -0.85 -13.87
CA LYS A 298 -10.46 -1.81 -14.66
C LYS A 298 -11.78 -2.23 -13.98
N MET A 299 -11.79 -2.41 -12.66
CA MET A 299 -13.02 -2.69 -11.91
C MET A 299 -14.04 -1.56 -12.06
N ILE A 300 -13.58 -0.32 -11.92
CA ILE A 300 -14.42 0.87 -12.10
C ILE A 300 -14.88 1.00 -13.55
N GLY A 301 -13.96 0.82 -14.52
CA GLY A 301 -14.28 0.91 -15.94
C GLY A 301 -15.34 -0.07 -16.40
N LEU A 302 -15.31 -1.32 -15.91
CA LEU A 302 -16.33 -2.32 -16.23
C LEU A 302 -17.71 -1.95 -15.67
N VAL A 303 -17.76 -1.45 -14.43
CA VAL A 303 -19.03 -0.98 -13.83
C VAL A 303 -19.60 0.21 -14.59
N ILE A 304 -18.75 1.16 -15.00
CA ILE A 304 -19.17 2.27 -15.86
C ILE A 304 -19.77 1.72 -17.17
N ALA A 305 -19.09 0.81 -17.86
CA ALA A 305 -19.60 0.22 -19.10
C ALA A 305 -20.98 -0.45 -18.93
N VAL A 306 -21.21 -1.17 -17.83
CA VAL A 306 -22.51 -1.80 -17.50
C VAL A 306 -23.58 -0.76 -17.15
N VAL A 307 -23.23 0.29 -16.41
CA VAL A 307 -24.18 1.32 -16.01
C VAL A 307 -24.64 2.14 -17.20
N LYS A 308 -23.72 2.53 -18.09
CA LYS A 308 -24.02 3.28 -19.33
C LYS A 308 -24.77 2.45 -20.37
N GLY A 309 -24.73 1.13 -20.27
CA GLY A 309 -25.44 0.21 -21.18
C GLY A 309 -24.62 -0.27 -22.38
N TYR A 310 -23.29 -0.25 -22.29
CA TYR A 310 -22.40 -0.88 -23.28
C TYR A 310 -22.22 -2.38 -23.03
N ALA A 311 -22.32 -2.82 -21.79
CA ALA A 311 -22.19 -4.22 -21.40
C ALA A 311 -23.36 -4.69 -20.53
N GLN A 312 -23.66 -5.99 -20.57
CA GLN A 312 -24.65 -6.61 -19.69
C GLN A 312 -24.02 -6.95 -18.33
N VAL A 313 -24.82 -7.07 -17.27
CA VAL A 313 -24.32 -7.25 -15.89
C VAL A 313 -23.52 -8.55 -15.71
N GLU A 314 -23.87 -9.59 -16.45
CA GLU A 314 -23.26 -10.93 -16.42
C GLU A 314 -21.78 -10.89 -16.81
N ILE A 315 -21.33 -9.83 -17.50
CA ILE A 315 -19.92 -9.68 -17.89
C ILE A 315 -19.00 -9.60 -16.67
N ILE A 316 -19.48 -9.08 -15.55
CA ILE A 316 -18.69 -8.98 -14.32
C ILE A 316 -18.37 -10.38 -13.82
N GLU A 317 -19.36 -11.27 -13.75
CA GLU A 317 -19.14 -12.65 -13.33
C GLU A 317 -18.32 -13.45 -14.34
N ARG A 318 -18.62 -13.28 -15.63
CA ARG A 318 -17.86 -13.90 -16.73
C ARG A 318 -16.39 -13.50 -16.71
N SER A 319 -16.08 -12.27 -16.31
CA SER A 319 -14.70 -11.76 -16.26
C SER A 319 -13.80 -12.48 -15.24
N TRP A 320 -14.37 -13.22 -14.29
CA TRP A 320 -13.61 -14.07 -13.35
C TRP A 320 -13.37 -15.49 -13.87
N GLY A 321 -14.08 -15.89 -14.92
CA GLY A 321 -13.92 -17.18 -15.60
C GLY A 321 -12.61 -17.27 -16.40
N GLU A 322 -12.45 -18.35 -17.18
CA GLU A 322 -11.23 -18.54 -17.99
C GLU A 322 -11.21 -17.67 -19.25
N GLU A 323 -12.37 -17.16 -19.68
CA GLU A 323 -12.51 -16.31 -20.85
C GLU A 323 -11.75 -15.00 -20.73
N LYS A 324 -11.19 -14.53 -21.85
CA LYS A 324 -10.64 -13.18 -21.94
C LYS A 324 -11.75 -12.18 -22.21
N VAL A 325 -11.79 -11.15 -21.38
CA VAL A 325 -12.71 -10.02 -21.47
C VAL A 325 -11.89 -8.76 -21.64
N ASP A 326 -12.22 -7.97 -22.66
CA ASP A 326 -11.59 -6.66 -22.87
C ASP A 326 -12.17 -5.64 -21.90
N VAL A 327 -11.56 -5.55 -20.70
CA VAL A 327 -12.05 -4.70 -19.61
C VAL A 327 -11.53 -3.26 -19.79
N PRO A 328 -12.43 -2.25 -19.90
CA PRO A 328 -12.06 -0.84 -20.01
C PRO A 328 -11.24 -0.36 -18.80
N LYS A 329 -10.17 0.38 -19.04
CA LYS A 329 -9.28 0.93 -18.01
C LYS A 329 -9.58 2.41 -17.78
N ALA A 330 -10.30 2.74 -16.69
CA ALA A 330 -10.62 4.13 -16.34
C ALA A 330 -9.35 5.01 -16.19
N PRO A 331 -9.42 6.35 -16.32
CA PRO A 331 -8.28 7.25 -16.14
C PRO A 331 -7.63 7.13 -14.75
N GLY A 332 -6.34 7.46 -14.63
CA GLY A 332 -5.64 7.45 -13.34
C GLY A 332 -5.93 8.67 -12.45
N LEU A 333 -6.40 9.76 -13.05
CA LEU A 333 -6.57 11.08 -12.41
C LEU A 333 -7.39 11.02 -11.11
N GLY A 334 -8.54 10.36 -11.14
CA GLY A 334 -9.43 10.26 -9.99
C GLY A 334 -8.93 9.37 -8.86
N LEU A 335 -7.92 8.52 -9.09
CA LEU A 335 -7.47 7.50 -8.14
C LEU A 335 -6.56 8.09 -7.06
N VAL A 336 -6.89 7.83 -5.80
CA VAL A 336 -6.13 8.27 -4.63
C VAL A 336 -5.93 7.10 -3.67
N LEU A 337 -4.69 6.85 -3.25
CA LEU A 337 -4.42 5.98 -2.10
C LEU A 337 -4.79 6.70 -0.81
N GLU A 338 -5.90 6.31 -0.17
CA GLU A 338 -6.38 6.93 1.07
C GLU A 338 -5.63 6.42 2.29
N ARG A 339 -5.51 5.09 2.45
CA ARG A 339 -4.94 4.48 3.66
C ARG A 339 -4.24 3.17 3.41
N VAL A 340 -3.16 2.95 4.13
CA VAL A 340 -2.43 1.68 4.25
C VAL A 340 -2.70 1.10 5.64
N HIS A 341 -3.12 -0.17 5.70
CA HIS A 341 -3.53 -0.82 6.95
C HIS A 341 -2.45 -1.80 7.45
N PHE A 342 -2.21 -1.78 8.76
CA PHE A 342 -1.18 -2.57 9.46
C PHE A 342 -1.76 -3.35 10.65
N ASP A 343 -3.02 -3.77 10.57
CA ASP A 343 -3.79 -4.48 11.59
C ASP A 343 -2.99 -5.61 12.28
N ARG A 344 -2.27 -6.45 11.52
CA ARG A 344 -1.47 -7.55 12.08
C ARG A 344 -0.24 -7.06 12.83
N TYR A 345 0.41 -6.01 12.33
CA TYR A 345 1.53 -5.39 13.04
C TYR A 345 1.04 -4.76 14.35
N ASN A 346 -0.07 -4.01 14.31
CA ASN A 346 -0.66 -3.36 15.47
C ASN A 346 -1.09 -4.38 16.52
N LYS A 347 -1.70 -5.50 16.12
CA LYS A 347 -2.04 -6.59 17.03
C LYS A 347 -0.82 -7.24 17.68
N ARG A 348 0.29 -7.37 16.94
CA ARG A 348 1.51 -8.04 17.43
C ARG A 348 2.34 -7.16 18.37
N PHE A 349 2.45 -5.87 18.07
CA PHE A 349 3.38 -4.96 18.73
C PHE A 349 2.69 -3.87 19.56
N GLY A 350 1.42 -3.56 19.31
CA GLY A 350 0.72 -2.45 19.96
C GLY A 350 0.47 -2.60 21.47
N GLY A 351 0.70 -3.79 22.04
CA GLY A 351 0.51 -4.07 23.46
C GLY A 351 1.79 -4.35 24.24
N ASP A 352 2.97 -4.25 23.62
CA ASP A 352 4.24 -4.64 24.25
C ASP A 352 4.91 -3.53 25.07
N GLY A 353 4.35 -2.32 25.06
CA GLY A 353 4.86 -1.15 25.80
C GLY A 353 6.16 -0.57 25.25
N LEU A 354 6.70 -1.13 24.16
CA LEU A 354 7.97 -0.74 23.56
C LEU A 354 7.82 -0.17 22.15
N HIS A 355 6.83 -0.68 21.40
CA HIS A 355 6.57 -0.29 20.02
C HIS A 355 5.25 0.48 19.91
N GLU A 356 5.26 1.49 19.04
CA GLU A 356 4.06 2.24 18.70
C GLU A 356 3.24 1.50 17.63
N THR A 357 1.92 1.63 17.70
CA THR A 357 1.04 1.20 16.61
C THR A 357 1.25 2.10 15.39
N LEU A 358 1.11 1.52 14.20
CA LEU A 358 1.11 2.23 12.93
C LEU A 358 -0.30 2.70 12.56
N GLU A 359 -0.91 3.43 13.50
CA GLU A 359 -2.15 4.20 13.30
C GLU A 359 -1.80 5.69 13.22
N TRP A 360 -2.55 6.47 12.43
CA TRP A 360 -2.22 7.88 12.16
C TRP A 360 -3.36 8.82 12.56
N GLU A 361 -4.06 8.49 13.65
CA GLU A 361 -5.23 9.25 14.14
C GLU A 361 -4.90 10.72 14.42
N GLN A 362 -3.68 11.03 14.86
CA GLN A 362 -3.23 12.39 15.13
C GLN A 362 -3.01 13.20 13.85
N GLU A 363 -2.74 12.52 12.74
CA GLU A 363 -2.48 13.14 11.44
C GLU A 363 -3.75 13.26 10.57
N GLU A 364 -4.89 12.69 10.96
CA GLU A 364 -6.13 12.64 10.14
C GLU A 364 -6.63 14.03 9.70
N ASP A 365 -6.57 15.04 10.58
CA ASP A 365 -6.94 16.41 10.24
C ASP A 365 -5.98 16.99 9.19
N THR A 366 -4.68 16.67 9.30
CA THR A 366 -3.66 17.14 8.35
C THR A 366 -3.78 16.41 7.01
N ILE A 367 -4.07 15.10 7.01
CA ILE A 367 -4.38 14.31 5.81
C ILE A 367 -5.59 14.93 5.09
N THR A 368 -6.65 15.23 5.84
CA THR A 368 -7.88 15.84 5.28
C THR A 368 -7.60 17.22 4.71
N ALA A 369 -6.89 18.08 5.44
CA ALA A 369 -6.49 19.40 4.96
C ALA A 369 -5.65 19.32 3.69
N PHE A 370 -4.70 18.36 3.62
CA PHE A 370 -3.88 18.16 2.43
C PHE A 370 -4.72 17.72 1.22
N LYS A 371 -5.68 16.80 1.41
CA LYS A 371 -6.58 16.36 0.34
C LYS A 371 -7.38 17.53 -0.24
N GLU A 372 -8.00 18.33 0.61
CA GLU A 372 -8.81 19.49 0.21
C GLU A 372 -7.97 20.61 -0.42
N ALA A 373 -6.70 20.76 -0.04
CA ALA A 373 -5.83 21.81 -0.56
C ALA A 373 -5.08 21.42 -1.85
N HIS A 374 -4.72 20.14 -2.02
CA HIS A 374 -3.75 19.74 -3.07
C HIS A 374 -4.22 18.60 -3.98
N ILE A 375 -5.06 17.68 -3.50
CA ILE A 375 -5.48 16.50 -4.29
C ILE A 375 -6.81 16.77 -4.99
N TYR A 376 -7.87 17.06 -4.25
CA TYR A 376 -9.20 17.23 -4.82
C TYR A 376 -9.32 18.42 -5.78
N PRO A 377 -8.73 19.61 -5.50
CA PRO A 377 -8.74 20.71 -6.46
C PRO A 377 -8.06 20.31 -7.78
N SER A 378 -6.91 19.63 -7.73
CA SER A 378 -6.22 19.18 -8.94
C SER A 378 -7.05 18.20 -9.77
N ILE A 379 -7.83 17.32 -9.13
CA ILE A 379 -8.72 16.39 -9.84
C ILE A 379 -9.88 17.15 -10.48
N VAL A 380 -10.57 17.98 -9.69
CA VAL A 380 -11.75 18.75 -10.14
C VAL A 380 -11.38 19.70 -11.28
N GLU A 381 -10.31 20.47 -11.13
CA GLU A 381 -9.85 21.42 -12.14
C GLU A 381 -9.45 20.72 -13.44
N THR A 382 -8.68 19.62 -13.37
CA THR A 382 -8.30 18.87 -14.57
C THR A 382 -9.52 18.22 -15.24
N GLU A 383 -10.51 17.71 -14.49
CA GLU A 383 -11.74 17.21 -15.10
C GLU A 383 -12.56 18.34 -15.77
N CYS A 384 -12.65 19.51 -15.14
CA CYS A 384 -13.38 20.65 -15.71
C CYS A 384 -12.70 21.26 -16.94
N GLN A 385 -11.36 21.29 -16.98
CA GLN A 385 -10.59 21.92 -18.05
C GLN A 385 -10.23 20.96 -19.19
N GLU A 386 -9.76 19.76 -18.84
CA GLU A 386 -9.21 18.80 -19.81
C GLU A 386 -10.23 17.71 -20.17
N LYS A 387 -11.40 17.67 -19.50
CA LYS A 387 -12.48 16.70 -19.75
C LYS A 387 -11.99 15.24 -19.78
N SER A 388 -11.08 14.87 -18.86
CA SER A 388 -10.38 13.58 -18.85
C SER A 388 -11.33 12.37 -18.86
N MET A 389 -12.35 12.36 -17.99
CA MET A 389 -13.34 11.29 -17.94
C MET A 389 -14.18 11.22 -19.21
N ILE A 390 -14.62 12.36 -19.75
CA ILE A 390 -15.44 12.42 -20.97
C ILE A 390 -14.65 11.90 -22.17
N SER A 391 -13.40 12.35 -22.32
CA SER A 391 -12.50 11.88 -23.39
C SER A 391 -12.23 10.38 -23.31
N TRP A 392 -12.19 9.80 -22.11
CA TRP A 392 -12.06 8.36 -21.95
C TRP A 392 -13.38 7.63 -22.26
N MET A 393 -14.53 8.16 -21.83
CA MET A 393 -15.83 7.55 -22.10
C MET A 393 -16.13 7.41 -23.59
N SER A 394 -15.63 8.31 -24.43
CA SER A 394 -15.78 8.23 -25.89
C SER A 394 -15.08 7.01 -26.50
N THR A 395 -14.17 6.37 -25.78
CA THR A 395 -13.49 5.13 -26.21
C THR A 395 -14.24 3.87 -25.81
N LEU A 396 -15.28 3.95 -24.97
CA LEU A 396 -16.06 2.78 -24.54
C LEU A 396 -16.67 1.96 -25.69
N PRO A 397 -17.15 2.55 -26.80
CA PRO A 397 -17.66 1.79 -27.95
C PRO A 397 -16.63 0.89 -28.65
N ILE A 398 -15.33 1.09 -28.42
CA ILE A 398 -14.25 0.29 -29.05
C ILE A 398 -14.16 -1.11 -28.42
N HIS A 399 -14.61 -1.26 -27.18
CA HIS A 399 -14.53 -2.52 -26.45
C HIS A 399 -15.60 -3.52 -26.92
N ASP A 400 -15.19 -4.75 -27.19
CA ASP A 400 -16.11 -5.84 -27.51
C ASP A 400 -16.54 -6.58 -26.24
N PHE A 401 -17.79 -6.35 -25.84
CA PHE A 401 -18.41 -6.98 -24.68
C PHE A 401 -19.16 -8.28 -25.02
N THR A 402 -19.20 -8.68 -26.29
CA THR A 402 -19.95 -9.83 -26.80
C THR A 402 -19.06 -11.01 -27.17
N ALA A 403 -17.90 -10.78 -27.77
CA ALA A 403 -16.96 -11.84 -28.08
C ALA A 403 -16.10 -12.23 -26.87
N THR A 404 -15.88 -13.53 -26.69
CA THR A 404 -14.71 -14.01 -25.97
C THR A 404 -13.50 -13.52 -26.76
N ALA A 405 -12.64 -12.66 -26.19
CA ALA A 405 -11.54 -12.06 -26.94
C ALA A 405 -10.56 -13.16 -27.43
N THR A 406 -10.77 -13.64 -28.66
CA THR A 406 -9.93 -14.64 -29.31
C THR A 406 -8.82 -13.96 -30.09
N GLY A 407 -7.64 -13.84 -29.47
CA GLY A 407 -6.36 -13.68 -30.19
C GLY A 407 -5.90 -12.25 -30.50
N LYS A 408 -4.64 -12.00 -30.09
CA LYS A 408 -3.76 -10.86 -30.43
C LYS A 408 -4.29 -9.46 -30.11
N GLN A 409 -4.07 -9.04 -28.87
CA GLN A 409 -3.89 -7.63 -28.57
C GLN A 409 -2.49 -7.23 -29.06
N GLU A 410 -2.41 -6.73 -30.30
CA GLU A 410 -1.23 -6.01 -30.77
C GLU A 410 -1.04 -4.75 -29.93
N ASN A 411 0.23 -4.46 -29.63
CA ASN A 411 0.71 -3.43 -28.72
C ASN A 411 0.00 -2.08 -28.90
N LYS A 412 -0.90 -1.75 -27.97
CA LYS A 412 -1.32 -0.36 -27.68
C LYS A 412 -0.84 0.14 -26.31
N ASP A 413 -0.06 -0.67 -25.60
CA ASP A 413 0.56 -0.32 -24.31
C ASP A 413 2.07 0.01 -24.46
N GLU A 414 2.60 0.14 -25.68
CA GLU A 414 4.04 0.38 -25.91
C GLU A 414 4.54 1.77 -25.43
N ASP A 415 3.64 2.71 -25.13
CA ASP A 415 4.02 3.99 -24.51
C ASP A 415 4.16 3.92 -22.97
N ASP A 416 3.87 2.78 -22.33
CA ASP A 416 3.94 2.61 -20.86
C ASP A 416 4.60 1.27 -20.41
N ALA A 417 5.01 0.40 -21.35
CA ALA A 417 5.48 -0.97 -21.10
C ALA A 417 7.00 -1.11 -20.91
N GLY A 418 7.67 -0.10 -20.38
CA GLY A 418 9.11 -0.13 -20.12
C GLY A 418 9.51 -0.42 -18.68
N ASN A 419 8.90 -1.36 -17.95
CA ASN A 419 9.50 -1.94 -16.72
C ASN A 419 8.68 -3.06 -16.06
N ALA A 420 8.81 -4.28 -16.59
CA ALA A 420 8.49 -5.50 -15.86
C ALA A 420 9.76 -6.35 -15.73
N SER A 421 10.51 -6.14 -14.65
CA SER A 421 11.45 -7.12 -14.11
C SER A 421 11.44 -7.07 -12.58
N ASP A 422 11.46 -8.29 -12.01
CA ASP A 422 11.24 -8.78 -10.63
C ASP A 422 11.28 -7.83 -9.41
#